data_AF-A0A2I0FLV0-F1
#
_entry.id   AF-A0A2I0FLV0-F1
#
_cell.length_a   1.000
_cell.length_b   1.000
_cell.length_c   1.000
_cell.angle_alpha   90.00
_cell.angle_beta   90.00
_cell.angle_gamma   90.00
#
_symmetry.space_group_name_H-M   'P 1'
#
loop_
_entity.id
_entity.type
_entity.pdbx_description
1 polymer ?
#
loop_
_entity_poly.entity_id
_entity_poly.type
_entity_poly.pdbx_seq_one_letter_code
_entity_poly.pdbx_strand_id
1 'polypeptide(L)' 'MKNKLNAWQKLFLLFAGVLLISSAVFLTQSYFSYQQVKSSSDQCYDQGGFPKVVKSGFEVKVFECNFYNEADE' A
#
# COMPACT_ATOMS: atom_id res chain seq x y z
N MET A 1 22.56 38.57 9.21
CA MET A 1 22.92 38.21 7.83
C MET A 1 21.68 37.66 7.12
N LYS A 2 21.09 38.39 6.16
CA LYS A 2 19.98 37.88 5.35
C LYS A 2 20.57 37.16 4.14
N ASN A 3 20.74 35.84 4.22
CA ASN A 3 21.11 35.05 3.06
C ASN A 3 19.92 35.07 2.09
N LYS A 4 20.04 35.82 0.99
CA LYS A 4 19.07 35.75 -0.10
C LYS A 4 19.19 34.38 -0.75
N LEU A 5 18.22 33.50 -0.49
CA LEU A 5 18.12 32.23 -1.21
C LEU A 5 18.00 32.50 -2.71
N ASN A 6 18.92 31.91 -3.48
CA ASN A 6 18.86 31.85 -4.93
C ASN A 6 17.55 31.14 -5.36
N ALA A 7 16.97 31.55 -6.49
CA ALA A 7 15.83 30.89 -7.12
C ALA A 7 16.01 29.37 -7.24
N TRP A 8 17.22 28.89 -7.57
CA TRP A 8 17.58 27.47 -7.61
C TRP A 8 17.50 26.77 -6.26
N GLN A 9 17.91 27.44 -5.18
CA GLN A 9 17.82 26.88 -3.83
C GLN A 9 16.35 26.76 -3.40
N LYS A 10 15.51 27.72 -3.78
CA LYS A 10 14.06 27.64 -3.54
C LYS A 10 13.41 26.51 -4.34
N LEU A 11 13.80 26.36 -5.60
CA LEU A 11 13.29 25.29 -6.47
C LEU A 11 13.67 23.91 -5.92
N PHE A 12 14.92 23.75 -5.46
CA PHE A 12 15.39 22.52 -4.84
C PHE A 12 14.61 22.18 -3.57
N LEU A 13 14.37 23.17 -2.70
CA LEU A 13 13.60 22.96 -1.46
C LEU A 13 12.13 22.60 -1.76
N LEU A 14 11.52 23.22 -2.77
CA LEU A 14 10.18 22.87 -3.20
C LEU A 14 10.13 21.44 -3.74
N PHE A 15 11.07 21.06 -4.59
CA PHE A 15 11.15 19.71 -5.15
C PHE A 15 11.36 18.66 -4.05
N ALA A 16 12.27 18.92 -3.11
CA ALA A 16 12.51 18.05 -1.97
C ALA A 16 11.25 17.92 -1.08
N GLY A 17 10.53 19.01 -0.85
CA GLY A 17 9.27 19.00 -0.11
C GLY A 17 8.21 18.13 -0.80
N VAL A 18 8.04 18.27 -2.11
CA VAL A 18 7.10 17.47 -2.90
C VAL A 18 7.46 15.98 -2.84
N LEU A 19 8.75 15.64 -2.98
CA LEU A 19 9.25 14.26 -2.90
C LEU A 19 8.98 13.61 -1.53
N LEU A 20 9.19 14.35 -0.45
CA LEU A 20 8.91 13.87 0.90
C LEU A 20 7.42 13.63 1.12
N ILE A 21 6.56 14.53 0.65
CA ILE A 21 5.11 14.36 0.77
C ILE A 21 4.65 13.16 -0.08
N SER A 22 5.12 13.04 -1.32
CA SER A 22 4.72 11.93 -2.20
C SER A 22 5.15 10.57 -1.66
N SER A 23 6.36 10.48 -1.10
CA SER A 23 6.85 9.22 -0.50
C SER A 23 6.06 8.84 0.76
N ALA A 24 5.75 9.81 1.62
CA ALA A 24 4.91 9.58 2.81
C ALA A 24 3.50 9.09 2.42
N VAL A 25 2.88 9.69 1.41
CA VAL A 25 1.57 9.28 0.87
C VAL A 25 1.62 7.89 0.26
N PHE A 26 2.69 7.55 -0.47
CA PHE A 26 2.85 6.21 -1.05
C PHE A 26 3.00 5.14 0.03
N LEU A 27 3.78 5.40 1.07
CA LEU A 27 3.96 4.48 2.21
C LEU A 27 2.68 4.31 3.05
N THR A 28 1.89 5.37 3.22
CA THR A 28 0.60 5.25 3.92
C THR A 28 -0.40 4.45 3.11
N GLN A 29 -0.50 4.68 1.79
CA GLN A 29 -1.38 3.88 0.93
C GLN A 29 -1.00 2.40 0.91
N SER A 30 0.30 2.07 0.88
CA SER A 30 0.76 0.68 0.93
C SER A 30 0.51 0.02 2.29
N TYR A 31 0.69 0.74 3.40
CA TYR A 31 0.40 0.22 4.75
C TYR A 31 -1.09 -0.02 4.98
N PHE A 32 -1.95 0.92 4.58
CA PHE A 32 -3.41 0.75 4.69
C PHE A 32 -3.92 -0.36 3.77
N SER A 33 -3.34 -0.50 2.57
CA SER A 33 -3.61 -1.65 1.70
C SER A 33 -3.21 -2.95 2.39
N TYR A 34 -2.02 -3.03 2.98
CA TYR A 34 -1.54 -4.22 3.70
C TYR A 34 -2.40 -4.58 4.92
N GLN A 35 -2.83 -3.61 5.72
CA GLN A 35 -3.73 -3.83 6.87
C GLN A 35 -5.11 -4.37 6.46
N GLN A 36 -5.69 -3.81 5.39
CA GLN A 36 -6.97 -4.30 4.86
C GLN A 36 -6.85 -5.71 4.30
N VAL A 37 -5.75 -5.98 3.61
CA VAL A 37 -5.35 -7.30 3.12
C VAL A 37 -5.24 -8.30 4.27
N LYS A 38 -4.52 -7.93 5.33
CA LYS A 38 -4.27 -8.81 6.47
C LYS A 38 -5.57 -9.12 7.22
N SER A 39 -6.37 -8.11 7.52
CA SER A 39 -7.67 -8.31 8.20
C SER A 39 -8.63 -9.20 7.39
N SER A 40 -8.68 -9.05 6.07
CA SER A 40 -9.49 -9.92 5.21
C SER A 40 -8.94 -11.36 5.16
N SER A 41 -7.62 -11.53 5.25
CA SER A 41 -6.96 -12.85 5.33
C SER A 41 -7.25 -13.54 6.64
N ASP A 42 -7.12 -12.83 7.75
CA ASP A 42 -7.36 -13.34 9.10
C ASP A 42 -8.85 -13.77 9.22
N GLN A 43 -9.78 -12.96 8.70
CA GLN A 43 -11.19 -13.32 8.63
C GLN A 43 -11.47 -14.57 7.79
N CYS A 44 -10.74 -14.76 6.68
CA CYS A 44 -10.85 -15.98 5.86
C CYS A 44 -10.35 -17.23 6.61
N TYR A 45 -9.22 -17.11 7.31
CA TYR A 45 -8.69 -18.19 8.16
C TYR A 45 -9.65 -18.54 9.30
N ASP A 46 -10.25 -17.55 9.96
CA ASP A 46 -11.23 -17.75 11.04
C ASP A 46 -12.48 -18.49 10.56
N GLN A 47 -12.81 -18.38 9.26
CA GLN A 47 -13.92 -19.09 8.61
C GLN A 47 -13.51 -20.47 8.04
N GLY A 48 -12.26 -20.91 8.27
CA GLY A 48 -11.75 -22.19 7.77
C GLY A 48 -11.36 -22.21 6.30
N GLY A 49 -11.30 -21.05 5.64
CA GLY A 49 -10.86 -20.90 4.26
C GLY A 49 -9.35 -20.69 4.14
N PHE A 50 -8.82 -20.86 2.92
CA PHE A 50 -7.42 -20.60 2.60
C PHE A 50 -7.33 -19.33 1.75
N PRO A 51 -6.72 -18.24 2.27
CA PRO A 51 -6.57 -17.01 1.52
C PRO A 51 -5.54 -17.18 0.40
N LYS A 52 -5.94 -16.91 -0.85
CA LYS A 52 -5.04 -16.89 -2.00
C LYS A 52 -4.63 -15.45 -2.29
N VAL A 53 -3.32 -15.19 -2.19
CA VAL A 53 -2.75 -13.86 -2.49
C VAL A 53 -2.61 -13.73 -4.01
N VAL A 54 -3.46 -12.92 -4.64
CA VAL A 54 -3.29 -12.56 -6.06
C VAL A 54 -2.50 -11.26 -6.13
N LYS A 55 -1.27 -11.31 -6.66
CA LYS A 55 -0.42 -10.11 -6.83
C LYS A 55 -0.76 -9.41 -8.14
N SER A 56 -1.17 -8.14 -8.07
CA SER A 56 -1.32 -7.28 -9.24
C SER A 56 -0.25 -6.19 -9.24
N GLY A 57 0.85 -6.44 -9.97
CA GLY A 57 1.91 -5.46 -10.22
C GLY A 57 2.50 -4.84 -8.95
N PHE A 58 2.11 -3.60 -8.63
CA PHE A 58 2.58 -2.80 -7.49
C PHE A 58 1.62 -2.72 -6.30
N GLU A 59 0.45 -3.34 -6.40
CA GLU A 59 -0.61 -3.23 -5.41
C GLU A 59 -1.10 -4.63 -5.04
N VAL A 60 -1.16 -4.93 -3.74
CA VAL A 60 -1.79 -6.16 -3.26
C VAL A 60 -3.30 -5.96 -3.37
N LYS A 61 -3.83 -6.23 -4.55
CA LYS A 61 -5.26 -6.14 -4.86
C LYS A 61 -5.82 -7.55 -4.93
N VAL A 62 -6.73 -7.82 -3.99
CA VAL A 62 -7.66 -8.95 -3.94
C VAL A 62 -7.14 -10.21 -3.24
N PHE A 63 -7.78 -10.49 -2.12
CA PHE A 63 -7.72 -11.76 -1.40
C PHE A 63 -8.94 -12.57 -1.81
N GLU A 64 -8.72 -13.66 -2.54
CA GLU A 64 -9.77 -14.65 -2.75
C GLU A 64 -9.71 -15.65 -1.60
N CYS A 65 -10.79 -15.74 -0.82
CA CYS A 65 -10.95 -16.74 0.21
C CYS A 65 -11.55 -18.00 -0.43
N ASN A 66 -10.76 -19.06 -0.59
CA ASN A 66 -11.25 -20.33 -1.09
C ASN A 66 -11.65 -21.21 0.10
N PHE A 67 -12.92 -21.55 0.19
CA PHE A 67 -13.43 -22.54 1.14
C PHE A 67 -13.42 -23.92 0.47
N TYR A 68 -13.07 -24.96 1.21
CA TYR A 68 -13.37 -26.33 0.79
C TYR A 68 -14.89 -26.53 0.86
N ASN A 69 -15.62 -26.07 -0.15
CA ASN A 69 -16.92 -26.62 -0.46
C ASN A 69 -16.79 -27.28 -1.83
N GLU A 70 -16.95 -28.61 -1.80
CA GLU A 70 -17.27 -29.51 -2.90
C GLU A 70 -17.64 -28.79 -4.21
N ALA A 71 -16.68 -28.74 -5.14
CA ALA A 71 -16.96 -28.52 -6.56
C ALA A 71 -15.99 -29.31 -7.45
N ASP A 72 -15.48 -30.44 -6.94
CA ASP A 72 -14.84 -31.48 -7.72
C ASP A 72 -15.60 -32.80 -7.41
N GLU A 73 -16.83 -32.92 -7.94
CA GLU A 73 -17.36 -34.23 -8.37
C GLU A 73 -16.79 -34.58 -9.75
#